data_AF-A0A535T082-F1
#
_entry.id   AF-A0A535T082-F1
#
_cell.length_a   1.000
_cell.length_b   1.000
_cell.length_c   1.000
_cell.angle_alpha   90.00
_cell.angle_beta   90.00
_cell.angle_gamma   90.00
#
_symmetry.space_group_name_H-M   'P 1'
#
loop_
_entity.id
_entity.type
_entity.pdbx_description
1 polymer ?
#
loop_
_entity_poly.entity_id
_entity_poly.type
_entity_poly.pdbx_seq_one_letter_code
_entity_poly.pdbx_strand_id
1 'polypeptide(L)'
;MILLDEPTAGMSASETRHAMELVRRVATDRNLTLLFCEHDMSVVFGTARTVTVMHQGRILMQGTPEQIRSNPEVQAVYLGELDMDEEEAAPA
;
A
#
# COMPACT_ATOMS: atom_id res chain seq x y z
N MET A 1 12.85 14.35 2.92
CA MET A 1 11.68 13.52 3.25
C MET A 1 10.50 14.03 2.45
N ILE A 2 9.66 13.14 1.93
CA ILE A 2 8.43 13.43 1.19
C ILE A 2 7.28 12.80 1.97
N LEU A 3 6.24 13.58 2.22
CA LEU A 3 5.01 13.16 2.90
C LEU A 3 3.85 13.34 1.93
N LEU A 4 3.04 12.31 1.71
CA LEU A 4 1.89 12.37 0.81
C LEU A 4 0.63 11.86 1.53
N ASP A 5 -0.44 12.64 1.43
CA ASP A 5 -1.74 12.29 1.96
C ASP A 5 -2.66 11.93 0.79
N GLU A 6 -2.97 10.65 0.64
CA GLU A 6 -3.78 10.08 -0.45
C GLU A 6 -3.40 10.60 -1.85
N PRO A 7 -2.12 10.47 -2.27
CA PRO A 7 -1.63 11.05 -3.53
C PRO A 7 -2.32 10.51 -4.78
N THR A 8 -3.01 9.37 -4.71
CA THR A 8 -3.63 8.68 -5.84
C THR A 8 -5.16 8.80 -5.86
N ALA A 9 -5.74 9.60 -4.94
CA ALA A 9 -7.18 9.80 -4.87
C ALA A 9 -7.76 10.31 -6.21
N GLY A 10 -8.75 9.58 -6.73
CA GLY A 10 -9.44 9.91 -7.98
C GLY A 10 -8.66 9.57 -9.26
N MET A 11 -7.50 8.93 -9.15
CA MET A 11 -6.74 8.45 -10.31
C MET A 11 -7.21 7.05 -10.74
N SER A 12 -7.10 6.75 -12.03
CA SER A 12 -7.22 5.38 -12.53
C SER A 12 -6.04 4.50 -12.07
N ALA A 13 -6.17 3.18 -12.18
CA ALA A 13 -5.10 2.25 -11.78
C ALA A 13 -3.78 2.48 -12.55
N SER A 14 -3.84 2.88 -13.83
CA SER A 14 -2.64 3.18 -14.63
C SER A 14 -1.97 4.48 -14.21
N GLU A 15 -2.76 5.53 -13.97
CA GLU A 15 -2.28 6.83 -13.48
C GLU A 15 -1.64 6.70 -12.09
N THR A 16 -2.30 5.96 -11.21
CA THR A 16 -1.82 5.60 -9.87
C THR A 16 -0.44 4.95 -9.92
N ARG A 17 -0.27 3.90 -10.74
CA ARG A 17 1.04 3.25 -10.91
C ARG A 17 2.11 4.22 -11.40
N HIS A 18 1.78 5.05 -12.39
CA HIS A 18 2.73 6.00 -12.96
C HIS A 18 3.14 7.10 -11.97
N ALA A 19 2.17 7.65 -11.23
CA ALA A 19 2.41 8.66 -10.21
C ALA A 19 3.30 8.13 -9.08
N MET A 20 2.99 6.94 -8.55
CA MET A 20 3.77 6.34 -7.48
C MET A 20 5.18 5.93 -7.93
N GLU A 21 5.34 5.46 -9.16
CA GLU A 21 6.65 5.17 -9.73
C GLU A 21 7.51 6.45 -9.84
N LEU A 22 6.91 7.56 -10.30
CA LEU A 22 7.57 8.85 -10.38
C LEU A 22 8.03 9.34 -9.01
N VAL A 23 7.13 9.31 -8.02
CA VAL A 23 7.44 9.72 -6.64
C VAL A 23 8.56 8.86 -6.07
N ARG A 24 8.48 7.53 -6.23
CA ARG A 24 9.50 6.59 -5.76
C ARG A 24 10.85 6.87 -6.40
N ARG A 25 10.89 7.16 -7.70
CA ARG A 25 12.12 7.53 -8.41
C ARG A 25 12.72 8.81 -7.85
N VAL A 26 11.93 9.87 -7.71
CA VAL A 26 12.39 11.14 -7.12
C VAL A 26 12.94 10.95 -5.70
N ALA A 27 12.25 10.14 -4.87
CA ALA A 27 12.71 9.83 -3.53
C ALA A 27 14.05 9.08 -3.55
N THR A 28 14.20 8.10 -4.44
CA THR A 28 15.43 7.29 -4.57
C THR A 28 16.60 8.13 -5.08
N ASP A 29 16.42 8.85 -6.18
CA ASP A 29 17.47 9.64 -6.83
C ASP A 29 18.02 10.74 -5.92
N ARG A 30 17.18 11.25 -5.00
CA ARG A 30 17.54 12.29 -4.04
C ARG A 30 17.84 11.76 -2.64
N ASN A 31 17.85 10.44 -2.45
CA ASN A 31 18.06 9.79 -1.17
C ASN A 31 17.13 10.31 -0.05
N LEU A 32 15.84 10.42 -0.34
CA LEU A 32 14.80 10.89 0.56
C LEU A 32 13.94 9.73 1.07
N THR A 33 13.53 9.81 2.33
CA THR A 33 12.45 8.98 2.87
C THR A 33 11.11 9.39 2.27
N LEU A 34 10.33 8.41 1.81
CA LEU A 34 8.94 8.56 1.39
C LEU A 34 8.02 7.96 2.46
N LEU A 35 7.10 8.77 2.97
CA LEU A 35 5.98 8.32 3.81
C LEU A 35 4.69 8.75 3.12
N PHE A 36 3.76 7.83 2.97
CA PHE A 36 2.46 8.12 2.38
C PHE A 36 1.36 7.33 3.09
N CYS A 37 0.14 7.85 3.05
CA CYS A 37 -1.07 7.12 3.41
C CYS A 37 -1.96 6.96 2.18
N GLU A 38 -2.55 5.77 2.08
CA GLU A 38 -3.44 5.37 0.99
C GLU A 38 -4.51 4.43 1.54
N HIS A 39 -5.67 4.44 0.90
CA HIS A 39 -6.73 3.45 1.15
C HIS A 39 -6.69 2.30 0.14
N ASP A 40 -6.06 2.48 -1.02
CA ASP A 40 -5.84 1.40 -2.00
C ASP A 40 -4.68 0.49 -1.56
N MET A 41 -5.03 -0.72 -1.12
CA MET A 41 -4.06 -1.73 -0.66
C MET A 41 -3.14 -2.23 -1.77
N SER A 42 -3.56 -2.19 -3.04
CA SER A 42 -2.70 -2.54 -4.18
C SER A 42 -1.52 -1.56 -4.28
N VAL A 43 -1.78 -0.26 -4.04
CA VAL A 43 -0.74 0.78 -4.02
C VAL A 43 0.19 0.61 -2.84
N VAL A 44 -0.40 0.42 -1.65
CA VAL A 44 0.35 0.22 -0.41
C VAL A 44 1.30 -0.97 -0.55
N PHE A 45 0.79 -2.13 -0.96
CA PHE A 45 1.59 -3.35 -1.10
C PHE A 45 2.57 -3.30 -2.27
N GLY A 46 2.24 -2.60 -3.36
CA GLY A 46 3.14 -2.44 -4.51
C GLY A 46 4.30 -1.46 -4.28
N THR A 47 4.17 -0.53 -3.33
CA THR A 47 5.14 0.56 -3.15
C THR A 47 5.86 0.56 -1.80
N ALA A 48 5.18 0.19 -0.71
CA ALA A 48 5.72 0.34 0.64
C ALA A 48 6.66 -0.81 1.02
N ARG A 49 7.80 -0.47 1.62
CA ARG A 49 8.71 -1.44 2.27
C ARG A 49 8.24 -1.82 3.67
N THR A 50 7.58 -0.90 4.35
CA THR A 50 7.06 -1.05 5.70
C THR A 50 5.70 -0.37 5.74
N VAL A 51 4.73 -1.05 6.33
CA VAL A 51 3.36 -0.61 6.42
C VAL A 51 2.98 -0.53 7.89
N THR A 52 2.37 0.59 8.28
CA THR A 52 1.78 0.77 9.61
C THR A 52 0.27 0.83 9.44
N VAL A 53 -0.44 -0.11 10.04
CA VAL A 53 -1.90 -0.14 10.08
C VAL A 53 -2.34 0.50 11.38
N MET A 54 -3.26 1.46 11.29
CA MET A 54 -3.86 2.13 12.45
C MET A 54 -5.35 1.88 12.47
N HIS A 55 -5.91 1.47 13.61
CA HIS A 55 -7.35 1.34 13.81
C HIS A 55 -7.79 2.15 15.03
N GLN A 56 -8.85 2.95 14.90
CA GLN A 56 -9.40 3.79 15.99
C GLN A 56 -8.35 4.66 16.70
N GLY A 57 -7.46 5.27 15.93
CA GLY A 57 -6.41 6.15 16.46
C GLY A 57 -5.26 5.43 17.17
N ARG A 58 -5.19 4.09 17.09
CA ARG A 58 -4.08 3.29 17.64
C ARG A 58 -3.39 2.51 16.54
N ILE A 59 -2.09 2.28 16.71
CA ILE A 59 -1.35 1.36 15.84
C ILE A 59 -1.86 -0.06 16.13
N LEU A 60 -2.38 -0.70 15.10
CA LEU A 60 -2.79 -2.10 15.13
C LEU A 60 -1.57 -2.99 14.91
N MET A 61 -0.82 -2.71 13.84
CA MET A 61 0.37 -3.46 13.47
C MET A 61 1.32 -2.61 12.64
N GLN A 62 2.61 -2.90 12.72
CA GLN A 62 3.62 -2.41 11.79
C GLN A 62 4.48 -3.59 11.30
N GLY A 63 4.72 -3.68 10.00
CA GLY A 63 5.47 -4.80 9.42
C GLY A 63 5.73 -4.64 7.92
N THR A 64 6.25 -5.68 7.30
CA THR A 64 6.34 -5.77 5.83
C THR A 64 4.94 -5.96 5.22
N PRO A 65 4.74 -5.64 3.93
CA PRO A 65 3.49 -5.94 3.22
C PRO A 65 2.97 -7.37 3.44
N GLU A 66 3.87 -8.36 3.44
CA GLU A 66 3.52 -9.78 3.62
C GLU A 66 3.04 -10.07 5.05
N GLN A 67 3.68 -9.48 6.06
CA GLN A 67 3.27 -9.60 7.46
C GLN A 67 1.90 -8.95 7.69
N ILE A 68 1.64 -7.81 7.05
CA ILE A 68 0.35 -7.12 7.14
C ILE A 68 -0.75 -7.94 6.44
N ARG A 69 -0.49 -8.44 5.22
CA ARG A 69 -1.46 -9.22 4.45
C ARG A 69 -1.86 -10.53 5.14
N SER A 70 -0.93 -11.16 5.84
CA SER A 70 -1.15 -12.43 6.55
C SER A 70 -1.73 -12.27 7.96
N ASN A 71 -1.91 -11.03 8.45
CA ASN A 71 -2.43 -10.79 9.79
C ASN A 71 -3.98 -10.89 9.81
N PRO A 72 -4.57 -11.82 10.58
CA PRO A 72 -6.04 -12.00 10.62
C PRO A 72 -6.81 -10.79 11.17
N GLU A 73 -6.22 -10.02 12.08
CA GLU A 73 -6.83 -8.82 12.66
C GLU A 73 -6.83 -7.67 11.65
N VAL A 74 -5.74 -7.50 10.89
CA VAL A 74 -5.71 -6.56 9.75
C VAL A 74 -6.74 -6.99 8.71
N GLN A 75 -6.85 -8.29 8.43
CA GLN A 75 -7.83 -8.81 7.49
C GLN A 75 -9.26 -8.46 7.91
N ALA A 76 -9.62 -8.76 9.16
CA ALA A 76 -10.96 -8.48 9.69
C ALA A 76 -11.33 -6.98 9.67
N VAL A 77 -10.35 -6.08 9.81
CA VAL A 77 -10.60 -4.64 9.96
C VAL A 77 -10.50 -3.86 8.65
N TYR A 78 -9.52 -4.18 7.79
CA TYR A 78 -9.17 -3.36 6.62
C TYR A 78 -9.33 -4.06 5.28
N LEU A 79 -9.27 -5.38 5.29
CA LEU A 79 -9.38 -6.16 4.07
C LEU A 79 -10.83 -6.68 3.93
N GLY A 80 -11.53 -6.96 5.04
CA GLY A 80 -12.76 -7.74 4.96
C GLY A 80 -12.46 -9.12 4.37
N GLU A 81 -13.49 -9.91 4.02
CA GLU A 81 -13.27 -11.02 3.07
C GLU A 81 -12.87 -10.40 1.72
N LEU A 82 -11.61 -9.98 1.54
CA LEU A 82 -11.16 -9.55 0.22
C LEU A 82 -11.37 -10.72 -0.71
N ASP A 83 -12.37 -10.60 -1.59
CA ASP A 83 -12.11 -10.33 -3.00
C ASP A 83 -10.84 -11.06 -3.47
N MET A 84 -10.89 -12.39 -3.36
CA MET A 84 -10.05 -13.30 -4.15
C MET A 84 -10.58 -13.29 -5.60
N ASP A 85 -10.70 -12.11 -6.20
CA ASP A 85 -10.90 -12.01 -7.63
C ASP A 85 -9.54 -12.34 -8.28
N GLU A 86 -9.42 -13.63 -8.58
CA GLU A 86 -8.81 -14.21 -9.78
C GLU A 86 -7.72 -13.39 -10.48
N GLU A 87 -6.46 -13.49 -10.04
CA GLU A 87 -5.33 -13.34 -10.99
C GLU A 87 -4.04 -14.03 -10.53
N GLU A 88 -4.10 -15.32 -10.16
CA GLU A 88 -2.96 -16.24 -10.34
C GLU A 88 -3.37 -17.72 -10.24
N ALA A 89 -4.10 -18.19 -11.25
CA ALA A 89 -4.17 -19.61 -11.57
C ALA A 89 -4.18 -19.79 -13.09
N ALA A 90 -3.06 -19.42 -13.73
CA ALA A 90 -2.75 -19.94 -15.06
C ALA A 90 -2.01 -21.28 -14.88
N PRO A 91 -2.65 -22.44 -15.13
CA PRO A 91 -1.89 -23.67 -15.28
C PRO A 91 -1.13 -23.64 -16.61
N ALA A 92 0.12 -24.12 -16.57
CA ALA A 92 0.92 -24.48 -17.73
C ALA A 92 0.31 -25.66 -18.51
#